data_AF-A0A650CR64-F1
#
_entry.id   AF-A0A650CR64-F1
#
_cell.length_a   1.000
_cell.length_b   1.000
_cell.length_c   1.000
_cell.angle_alpha   90.00
_cell.angle_beta   90.00
_cell.angle_gamma   90.00
#
_symmetry.space_group_name_H-M   'P 1'
#
loop_
_entity.id
_entity.type
_entity.pdbx_description
1 polymer ?
#
loop_
_entity_poly.entity_id
_entity_poly.type
_entity_poly.pdbx_seq_one_letter_code
_entity_poly.pdbx_strand_id
1 'polypeptide(L)'
;MSDVIDNLSSYLTNNEYSQTVDVNLKIGEALSHILAAASIVEELEGESEEVKETVRRYVDAWVSFLVPIDYSPGMAEVIGSKINKKLTKIFPEITEDELGETLDMVIEAKRELSNGNLPVFYKEVEVRIERVLRVLGIDLSEIKKFLEGDIIMQQRRLISIFAIAIAIASVWDPKWIADYQ
;
A
#
# COMPACT_ATOMS: atom_id res chain seq x y z
N MET A 1 -50.13 27.06 -4.80
CA MET A 1 -49.48 25.87 -5.37
C MET A 1 -48.03 26.24 -5.72
N SER A 2 -47.28 26.72 -4.73
CA SER A 2 -45.92 27.26 -4.90
C SER A 2 -45.00 27.00 -3.69
N ASP A 3 -45.51 26.43 -2.59
CA ASP A 3 -44.73 26.31 -1.35
C ASP A 3 -44.27 24.87 -1.05
N VAL A 4 -44.38 23.96 -2.01
CA VAL A 4 -43.97 22.54 -1.85
C VAL A 4 -42.67 22.23 -2.59
N ILE A 5 -42.24 23.09 -3.52
CA ILE A 5 -41.03 22.83 -4.33
C ILE A 5 -39.77 23.42 -3.68
N ASP A 6 -39.88 24.52 -2.92
CA ASP A 6 -38.71 25.15 -2.29
C ASP A 6 -38.17 24.39 -1.07
N ASN A 7 -38.92 23.43 -0.54
CA ASN A 7 -38.48 22.60 0.57
C ASN A 7 -37.78 21.31 0.13
N LEU A 8 -37.69 21.00 -1.17
CA LEU A 8 -36.94 19.83 -1.67
C LEU A 8 -35.51 20.16 -2.07
N SER A 9 -35.20 21.44 -2.36
CA SER A 9 -33.84 21.88 -2.66
C SER A 9 -32.93 22.00 -1.42
N SER A 10 -33.49 22.11 -0.21
CA SER A 10 -32.71 22.15 1.04
C SER A 10 -32.34 20.77 1.59
N TYR A 11 -32.98 19.69 1.11
CA TYR A 11 -32.62 18.32 1.50
C TYR A 11 -31.65 17.64 0.52
N LEU A 12 -31.37 18.25 -0.64
CA LEU A 12 -30.44 17.69 -1.65
C LEU A 12 -29.02 18.27 -1.58
N THR A 13 -28.74 19.15 -0.63
CA THR A 13 -27.39 19.69 -0.34
C THR A 13 -26.80 19.19 0.97
N ASN A 14 -27.36 18.14 1.57
CA ASN A 14 -26.70 17.37 2.63
C ASN A 14 -26.06 16.10 2.07
N ASN A 15 -25.40 16.22 0.91
CA ASN A 15 -24.33 15.28 0.57
C ASN A 15 -23.08 15.64 1.40
N GLU A 16 -23.30 15.76 2.71
CA GLU A 16 -22.29 15.63 3.74
C GLU A 16 -21.84 14.16 3.73
N TYR A 17 -21.09 13.80 2.67
CA TYR A 17 -19.98 12.86 2.78
C TYR A 17 -18.83 13.48 3.62
N SER A 18 -19.12 14.53 4.40
CA SER A 18 -18.51 14.77 5.70
C SER A 18 -19.12 13.85 6.76
N GLN A 19 -19.23 12.55 6.48
CA GLN A 19 -18.90 11.62 7.54
C GLN A 19 -17.38 11.68 7.67
N THR A 20 -16.96 12.48 8.65
CA THR A 20 -15.85 12.15 9.51
C THR A 20 -15.97 10.68 9.92
N VAL A 21 -15.61 9.76 9.03
CA VAL A 21 -15.13 8.43 9.39
C VAL A 21 -13.73 8.68 9.91
N ASP A 22 -13.67 9.34 11.06
CA ASP A 22 -12.53 9.34 11.97
C ASP A 22 -12.50 7.96 12.63
N VAL A 23 -12.53 6.93 11.80
CA VAL A 23 -12.15 5.61 12.20
C VAL A 23 -10.68 5.56 11.84
N ASN A 24 -9.86 5.53 12.88
CA ASN A 24 -8.58 4.82 12.88
C ASN A 24 -8.83 3.37 12.41
N LEU A 25 -9.28 3.19 11.17
CA LEU A 25 -9.32 1.93 10.47
C LEU A 25 -7.85 1.62 10.27
N LYS A 26 -7.31 0.81 11.19
CA LYS A 26 -6.00 0.21 11.08
C LYS A 26 -6.00 -0.81 9.95
N ILE A 27 -6.18 -0.30 8.74
CA ILE A 27 -6.33 -1.12 7.54
C ILE A 27 -4.99 -1.76 7.17
N GLY A 28 -3.87 -1.12 7.55
CA GLY A 28 -2.55 -1.72 7.52
C GLY A 28 -2.45 -2.92 8.46
N GLU A 29 -2.86 -2.78 9.73
CA GLU A 29 -2.94 -3.90 10.68
C GLU A 29 -3.83 -5.03 10.14
N ALA A 30 -5.03 -4.72 9.64
CA ALA A 30 -5.94 -5.71 9.06
C ALA A 30 -5.34 -6.44 7.85
N LEU A 31 -4.67 -5.72 6.94
CA LEU A 31 -3.96 -6.33 5.82
C LEU A 31 -2.84 -7.25 6.30
N SER A 32 -2.07 -6.83 7.31
CA SER A 32 -1.00 -7.66 7.88
C SER A 32 -1.52 -8.97 8.47
N HIS A 33 -2.60 -8.93 9.26
CA HIS A 33 -3.28 -10.12 9.79
C HIS A 33 -3.69 -11.10 8.68
N ILE A 34 -4.24 -10.57 7.58
CA ILE A 34 -4.69 -11.39 6.45
C ILE A 34 -3.52 -12.02 5.72
N LEU A 35 -2.43 -11.27 5.53
CA LEU A 35 -1.21 -11.78 4.92
C LEU A 35 -0.56 -12.88 5.78
N ALA A 36 -0.54 -12.71 7.10
CA ALA A 36 -0.01 -13.70 8.02
C ALA A 36 -0.84 -14.98 8.01
N ALA A 37 -2.17 -14.86 8.07
CA ALA A 37 -3.08 -15.98 7.94
C ALA A 37 -2.92 -16.70 6.59
N ALA A 38 -2.83 -15.94 5.49
CA ALA A 38 -2.60 -16.47 4.15
C ALA A 38 -1.26 -17.22 4.06
N SER A 39 -0.19 -16.69 4.68
CA SER A 39 1.12 -17.37 4.74
C SER A 39 1.01 -18.76 5.39
N ILE A 40 0.30 -18.85 6.52
CA ILE A 40 0.11 -20.11 7.25
C ILE A 40 -0.71 -21.09 6.41
N VAL A 41 -1.81 -20.63 5.81
CA VAL A 41 -2.67 -21.48 4.96
C VAL A 41 -1.89 -21.99 3.76
N GLU A 42 -1.12 -21.14 3.08
CA GLU A 42 -0.28 -21.53 1.95
C GLU A 42 0.80 -22.56 2.33
N GLU A 43 1.33 -22.51 3.55
CA GLU A 43 2.29 -23.49 4.05
C GLU A 43 1.65 -24.84 4.38
N LEU A 44 0.42 -24.85 4.88
CA LEU A 44 -0.29 -26.06 5.31
C LEU A 44 -1.02 -26.76 4.16
N GLU A 45 -1.71 -25.99 3.32
CA GLU A 45 -2.65 -26.50 2.31
C GLU A 45 -2.17 -26.25 0.87
N GLY A 46 -1.11 -25.46 0.69
CA GLY A 46 -0.66 -24.99 -0.61
C GLY A 46 -1.43 -23.77 -1.10
N GLU A 47 -1.08 -23.30 -2.29
CA GLU A 47 -1.70 -22.10 -2.86
C GLU A 47 -3.12 -22.37 -3.37
N SER A 48 -4.06 -21.50 -2.99
CA SER A 48 -5.43 -21.51 -3.52
C SER A 48 -5.80 -20.16 -4.13
N GLU A 49 -6.61 -20.19 -5.19
CA GLU A 49 -7.07 -18.97 -5.86
C GLU A 49 -7.95 -18.10 -4.96
N GLU A 50 -8.70 -18.71 -4.03
CA GLU A 50 -9.52 -17.99 -3.06
C GLU A 50 -8.67 -17.17 -2.08
N VAL A 51 -7.56 -17.74 -1.59
CA VAL A 51 -6.61 -17.04 -0.70
C VAL A 51 -5.94 -15.91 -1.46
N LYS A 52 -5.46 -16.16 -2.68
CA LYS A 52 -4.85 -15.13 -3.54
C LYS A 52 -5.79 -13.96 -3.80
N GLU A 53 -7.05 -14.23 -4.13
CA GLU A 53 -8.04 -13.20 -4.39
C GLU A 53 -8.44 -12.44 -3.12
N THR A 54 -8.40 -13.07 -1.96
CA THR A 54 -8.59 -12.39 -0.68
C THR A 54 -7.43 -11.45 -0.37
N VAL A 55 -6.19 -11.91 -0.51
CA VAL A 55 -5.00 -11.08 -0.35
C VAL A 55 -5.04 -9.89 -1.30
N ARG A 56 -5.31 -10.11 -2.59
CA ARG A 56 -5.43 -9.05 -3.60
C ARG A 56 -6.45 -7.98 -3.18
N ARG A 57 -7.67 -8.39 -2.79
CA ARG A 57 -8.74 -7.45 -2.41
C ARG A 57 -8.34 -6.53 -1.25
N TYR A 58 -7.65 -7.07 -0.25
CA TYR A 58 -7.22 -6.27 0.90
C TYR A 58 -6.00 -5.40 0.58
N VAL A 59 -5.10 -5.86 -0.29
CA VAL A 59 -4.02 -5.03 -0.81
C VAL A 59 -4.58 -3.87 -1.63
N ASP A 60 -5.52 -4.12 -2.54
CA ASP A 60 -6.18 -3.07 -3.34
C ASP A 60 -6.92 -2.07 -2.44
N ALA A 61 -7.59 -2.55 -1.39
CA ALA A 61 -8.23 -1.70 -0.40
C ALA A 61 -7.22 -0.80 0.31
N TRP A 62 -6.08 -1.33 0.76
CA TRP A 62 -5.02 -0.52 1.38
C TRP A 62 -4.41 0.49 0.39
N VAL A 63 -4.10 0.07 -0.85
CA VAL A 63 -3.55 0.95 -1.90
C VAL A 63 -4.50 2.10 -2.22
N SER A 64 -5.82 1.91 -2.10
CA SER A 64 -6.80 2.98 -2.35
C SER A 64 -6.62 4.21 -1.44
N PHE A 65 -6.05 4.03 -0.22
CA PHE A 65 -5.72 5.13 0.69
C PHE A 65 -4.47 5.92 0.28
N LEU A 66 -3.71 5.40 -0.68
CA LEU A 66 -2.47 6.00 -1.16
C LEU A 66 -2.63 6.72 -2.50
N VAL A 67 -3.81 6.67 -3.11
CA VAL A 67 -4.15 7.38 -4.35
C VAL A 67 -4.30 8.88 -4.07
N PRO A 68 -3.77 9.79 -4.92
CA PRO A 68 -3.00 9.51 -6.13
C PRO A 68 -1.55 9.11 -5.85
N ILE A 69 -1.07 8.13 -6.63
CA ILE A 69 0.31 7.64 -6.63
C ILE A 69 1.16 8.57 -7.50
N ASP A 70 2.30 9.02 -6.98
CA ASP A 70 3.29 9.84 -7.70
C ASP A 70 4.17 8.94 -8.58
N TYR A 71 3.56 8.46 -9.67
CA TYR A 71 4.17 7.50 -10.58
C TYR A 71 5.11 8.18 -11.58
N SER A 72 6.27 7.54 -11.81
CA SER A 72 7.18 7.89 -12.92
C SER A 72 7.23 6.77 -13.95
N PRO A 73 7.30 7.08 -15.26
CA PRO A 73 7.40 6.05 -16.30
C PRO A 73 8.54 5.05 -16.05
N GLY A 74 8.26 3.75 -16.22
CA GLY A 74 9.23 2.67 -15.99
C GLY A 74 9.37 2.23 -14.53
N MET A 75 8.65 2.86 -13.59
CA MET A 75 8.74 2.55 -12.16
C MET A 75 8.24 1.14 -11.85
N ALA A 76 7.08 0.75 -12.39
CA ALA A 76 6.49 -0.56 -12.13
C ALA A 76 7.34 -1.70 -12.70
N GLU A 77 7.92 -1.51 -13.88
CA GLU A 77 8.77 -2.48 -14.57
C GLU A 77 10.06 -2.72 -13.79
N VAL A 78 10.69 -1.65 -13.30
CA VAL A 78 11.89 -1.76 -12.48
C VAL A 78 11.57 -2.45 -11.17
N ILE A 79 10.55 -2.00 -10.43
CA ILE A 79 10.13 -2.63 -9.16
C ILE A 79 9.80 -4.11 -9.37
N GLY A 80 8.95 -4.41 -10.35
CA GLY A 80 8.51 -5.77 -10.65
C GLY A 80 9.67 -6.70 -11.01
N SER A 81 10.68 -6.21 -11.73
CA SER A 81 11.88 -7.00 -12.09
C SER A 81 12.77 -7.37 -10.90
N LYS A 82 12.59 -6.71 -9.74
CA LYS A 82 13.39 -6.91 -8.53
C LYS A 82 12.70 -7.76 -7.48
N ILE A 83 11.36 -7.80 -7.50
CA ILE A 83 10.58 -8.62 -6.58
C ILE A 83 10.89 -10.09 -6.83
N ASN A 84 11.41 -10.75 -5.80
CA ASN A 84 11.81 -12.17 -5.86
C ASN A 84 11.06 -13.05 -4.85
N LYS A 85 10.11 -12.48 -4.10
CA LYS A 85 9.27 -13.18 -3.12
C LYS A 85 7.84 -12.68 -3.19
N LYS A 86 6.90 -13.58 -2.89
CA LYS A 86 5.50 -13.24 -2.63
C LYS A 86 5.37 -12.44 -1.35
N LEU A 87 4.36 -11.58 -1.31
CA LEU A 87 4.04 -10.80 -0.12
C LEU A 87 3.70 -11.69 1.09
N THR A 88 3.07 -12.85 0.90
CA THR A 88 2.79 -13.82 1.98
C THR A 88 4.06 -14.46 2.55
N LYS A 89 5.21 -14.39 1.86
CA LYS A 89 6.45 -15.07 2.29
C LYS A 89 7.44 -14.17 3.03
N ILE A 90 7.02 -13.00 3.49
CA ILE A 90 7.89 -12.03 4.19
C ILE A 90 8.00 -12.24 5.71
N PHE A 91 7.09 -13.02 6.31
CA PHE A 91 6.99 -13.19 7.77
C PHE A 91 8.17 -13.87 8.48
N PRO A 92 9.07 -14.61 7.81
CA PRO A 92 10.32 -15.01 8.43
C PRO A 92 11.27 -13.85 8.78
N GLU A 93 11.08 -12.67 8.17
CA GLU A 93 11.99 -11.51 8.29
C GLU A 93 11.33 -10.26 8.92
N ILE A 94 10.00 -10.17 8.85
CA ILE A 94 9.19 -9.05 9.35
C ILE A 94 8.01 -9.61 10.12
N THR A 95 7.75 -9.12 11.34
CA THR A 95 6.60 -9.58 12.12
C THR A 95 5.31 -8.98 11.59
N GLU A 96 4.20 -9.65 11.90
CA GLU A 96 2.84 -9.17 11.61
C GLU A 96 2.56 -7.78 12.18
N ASP A 97 2.93 -7.55 13.44
CA ASP A 97 2.79 -6.24 14.08
C ASP A 97 3.66 -5.17 13.38
N GLU A 98 4.92 -5.50 13.06
CA GLU A 98 5.84 -4.58 12.38
C GLU A 98 5.32 -4.16 11.00
N LEU A 99 4.80 -5.12 10.22
CA LEU A 99 4.20 -4.85 8.92
C LEU A 99 2.91 -4.01 9.07
N GLY A 100 2.05 -4.36 10.02
CA GLY A 100 0.79 -3.65 10.25
C GLY A 100 1.01 -2.18 10.60
N GLU A 101 1.87 -1.91 11.58
CA GLU A 101 2.28 -0.56 11.94
C GLU A 101 2.89 0.20 10.76
N THR A 102 3.74 -0.46 9.97
CA THR A 102 4.38 0.15 8.79
C THR A 102 3.33 0.58 7.77
N LEU A 103 2.38 -0.30 7.45
CA LEU A 103 1.33 -0.04 6.47
C LEU A 103 0.40 1.11 6.91
N ASP A 104 0.07 1.20 8.20
CA ASP A 104 -0.73 2.32 8.73
C ASP A 104 0.06 3.64 8.79
N MET A 105 1.32 3.59 9.21
CA MET A 105 2.21 4.75 9.26
C MET A 105 2.43 5.37 7.86
N VAL A 106 2.48 4.54 6.82
CA VAL A 106 2.56 5.01 5.43
C VAL A 106 1.30 5.77 5.01
N ILE A 107 0.11 5.34 5.44
CA ILE A 107 -1.13 6.06 5.18
C ILE A 107 -1.09 7.43 5.86
N GLU A 108 -0.67 7.49 7.12
CA GLU A 108 -0.54 8.74 7.88
C GLU A 108 0.45 9.71 7.20
N ALA A 109 1.63 9.21 6.84
CA ALA A 109 2.63 9.97 6.10
C ALA A 109 2.08 10.50 4.77
N LYS A 110 1.34 9.68 4.02
CA LYS A 110 0.71 10.10 2.76
C LYS A 110 -0.31 11.21 2.96
N ARG A 111 -1.10 11.20 4.03
CA ARG A 111 -2.05 12.28 4.35
C ARG A 111 -1.31 13.60 4.61
N GLU A 112 -0.27 13.58 5.44
CA GLU A 112 0.53 14.77 5.73
C GLU A 112 1.23 15.34 4.48
N LEU A 113 1.83 14.47 3.67
CA LEU A 113 2.48 14.87 2.42
C LEU A 113 1.49 15.45 1.42
N SER A 114 0.24 14.97 1.39
CA SER A 114 -0.81 15.50 0.52
C SER A 114 -1.22 16.92 0.94
N ASN A 115 -1.09 17.25 2.22
CA ASN A 115 -1.26 18.61 2.76
C ASN A 115 -0.01 19.51 2.57
N GLY A 116 1.04 18.98 1.95
CA GLY A 116 2.30 19.71 1.72
C GLY A 116 3.24 19.74 2.93
N ASN A 117 2.96 18.94 3.97
CA ASN A 117 3.78 18.86 5.17
C ASN A 117 4.72 17.65 5.10
N LEU A 118 5.93 17.80 5.60
CA LEU A 118 6.84 16.68 5.84
C LEU A 118 6.50 16.07 7.21
N PRO A 119 6.10 14.78 7.29
CA PRO A 119 5.79 14.13 8.56
C PRO A 119 6.97 14.20 9.52
N VAL A 120 6.73 14.43 10.81
CA VAL A 120 7.82 14.48 11.82
C VAL A 120 8.58 13.15 11.88
N PHE A 121 7.86 12.05 11.63
CA PHE A 121 8.36 10.68 11.63
C PHE A 121 8.79 10.18 10.24
N TYR A 122 9.01 11.07 9.25
CA TYR A 122 9.35 10.66 7.88
C TYR A 122 10.56 9.71 7.80
N LYS A 123 11.57 9.91 8.65
CA LYS A 123 12.75 9.02 8.69
C LYS A 123 12.40 7.61 9.15
N GLU A 124 11.45 7.47 10.06
CA GLU A 124 10.99 6.16 10.50
C GLU A 124 10.22 5.45 9.38
N VAL A 125 9.38 6.20 8.66
CA VAL A 125 8.69 5.70 7.45
C VAL A 125 9.70 5.22 6.42
N GLU A 126 10.76 5.98 6.15
CA GLU A 126 11.82 5.60 5.20
C GLU A 126 12.46 4.26 5.59
N VAL A 127 12.87 4.12 6.85
CA VAL A 127 13.53 2.90 7.36
C VAL A 127 12.59 1.69 7.30
N ARG A 128 11.32 1.87 7.68
CA ARG A 128 10.33 0.79 7.66
C ARG A 128 9.99 0.36 6.22
N ILE A 129 9.78 1.33 5.32
CA ILE A 129 9.60 1.04 3.88
C ILE A 129 10.83 0.31 3.32
N GLU A 130 12.04 0.83 3.57
CA GLU A 130 13.27 0.22 3.09
C GLU A 130 13.40 -1.24 3.54
N ARG A 131 13.07 -1.52 4.80
CA ARG A 131 13.12 -2.87 5.34
C ARG A 131 12.18 -3.80 4.58
N VAL A 132 10.93 -3.43 4.38
CA VAL A 132 9.95 -4.25 3.63
C VAL A 132 10.38 -4.44 2.18
N LEU A 133 10.83 -3.37 1.51
CA LEU A 133 11.35 -3.43 0.14
C LEU A 133 12.53 -4.40 0.02
N ARG A 134 13.46 -4.36 0.98
CA ARG A 134 14.62 -5.26 1.00
C ARG A 134 14.23 -6.72 1.15
N VAL A 135 13.24 -7.02 2.00
CA VAL A 135 12.73 -8.39 2.18
C VAL A 135 12.09 -8.91 0.88
N LEU A 136 11.42 -8.03 0.13
CA LEU A 136 10.88 -8.33 -1.21
C LEU A 136 11.96 -8.43 -2.31
N GLY A 137 13.22 -8.07 -2.01
CA GLY A 137 14.35 -8.14 -2.95
C GLY A 137 14.70 -6.83 -3.64
N ILE A 138 14.11 -5.70 -3.23
CA ILE A 138 14.32 -4.38 -3.83
C ILE A 138 15.30 -3.57 -2.97
N ASP A 139 16.44 -3.18 -3.54
CA ASP A 139 17.38 -2.28 -2.88
C ASP A 139 17.10 -0.81 -3.26
N LEU A 140 17.18 0.12 -2.29
CA LEU A 140 16.96 1.55 -2.55
C LEU A 140 17.87 2.11 -3.65
N SER A 141 19.09 1.58 -3.78
CA SER A 141 20.03 1.96 -4.84
C SER A 141 19.50 1.67 -6.25
N GLU A 142 18.65 0.66 -6.42
CA GLU A 142 18.07 0.27 -7.71
C GLU A 142 16.92 1.19 -8.13
N ILE A 143 16.23 1.78 -7.15
CA ILE A 143 15.09 2.69 -7.37
C ILE A 143 15.45 4.17 -7.14
N LYS A 144 16.71 4.47 -6.78
CA LYS A 144 17.19 5.82 -6.47
C LYS A 144 16.92 6.83 -7.59
N LYS A 145 16.97 6.40 -8.86
CA LYS A 145 16.65 7.23 -10.03
C LYS A 145 15.23 7.82 -10.00
N PHE A 146 14.30 7.19 -9.28
CA PHE A 146 12.96 7.70 -9.09
C PHE A 146 12.87 8.67 -7.92
N LEU A 147 13.80 8.66 -6.98
CA LEU A 147 13.83 9.50 -5.78
C LEU A 147 14.57 10.83 -6.01
N GLU A 148 14.46 11.42 -7.20
CA GLU A 148 15.00 12.75 -7.50
C GLU A 148 14.01 13.84 -7.07
N GLY A 149 14.51 15.01 -6.62
CA GLY A 149 13.66 16.14 -6.23
C GLY A 149 13.93 16.70 -4.85
N ASP A 150 13.02 17.55 -4.37
CA ASP A 150 12.99 17.97 -2.96
C ASP A 150 12.53 16.82 -2.04
N ILE A 151 12.74 16.97 -0.74
CA ILE A 151 12.44 15.92 0.24
C ILE A 151 10.97 15.49 0.23
N ILE A 152 10.02 16.41 -0.03
CA ILE A 152 8.59 16.08 -0.06
C ILE A 152 8.28 15.21 -1.28
N MET A 153 8.82 15.58 -2.46
CA MET A 153 8.68 14.77 -3.67
C MET A 153 9.35 13.40 -3.50
N GLN A 154 10.53 13.35 -2.87
CA GLN A 154 11.21 12.10 -2.55
C GLN A 154 10.34 11.19 -1.67
N GLN A 155 9.74 11.72 -0.59
CA GLN A 155 8.84 10.94 0.27
C GLN A 155 7.59 10.45 -0.48
N ARG A 156 6.96 11.32 -1.28
CA ARG A 156 5.78 10.93 -2.08
C ARG A 156 6.10 9.79 -3.04
N ARG A 157 7.27 9.84 -3.68
CA ARG A 157 7.72 8.79 -4.60
C ARG A 157 8.13 7.52 -3.86
N LEU A 158 8.75 7.61 -2.69
CA LEU A 158 9.05 6.43 -1.87
C LEU A 158 7.79 5.67 -1.47
N ILE A 159 6.76 6.39 -0.98
CA ILE A 159 5.44 5.79 -0.67
C ILE A 159 4.81 5.18 -1.92
N SER A 160 4.96 5.84 -3.08
CA SER A 160 4.43 5.34 -4.35
C SER A 160 5.11 4.04 -4.79
N ILE A 161 6.44 3.98 -4.69
CA ILE A 161 7.23 2.79 -4.96
C ILE A 161 6.83 1.66 -4.00
N PHE A 162 6.67 1.97 -2.71
CA PHE A 162 6.23 1.01 -1.71
C PHE A 162 4.84 0.44 -2.04
N ALA A 163 3.86 1.30 -2.37
CA ALA A 163 2.53 0.88 -2.76
C ALA A 163 2.54 -0.04 -3.98
N ILE A 164 3.32 0.30 -5.01
CA ILE A 164 3.48 -0.51 -6.22
C ILE A 164 4.15 -1.84 -5.91
N ALA A 165 5.18 -1.86 -5.05
CA ALA A 165 5.87 -3.08 -4.66
C ALA A 165 4.94 -4.05 -3.93
N ILE A 166 4.16 -3.55 -2.96
CA ILE A 166 3.15 -4.35 -2.24
C ILE A 166 2.09 -4.88 -3.21
N ALA A 167 1.59 -4.04 -4.12
CA ALA A 167 0.61 -4.44 -5.13
C ALA A 167 1.13 -5.56 -6.04
N ILE A 168 2.33 -5.41 -6.61
CA ILE A 168 2.94 -6.42 -7.48
C ILE A 168 3.25 -7.70 -6.69
N ALA A 169 3.84 -7.59 -5.50
CA ALA A 169 4.20 -8.74 -4.66
C ALA A 169 2.98 -9.56 -4.21
N SER A 170 1.80 -8.94 -4.13
CA SER A 170 0.54 -9.62 -3.79
C SER A 170 0.00 -10.53 -4.89
N VAL A 171 0.36 -10.25 -6.14
CA VAL A 171 -0.05 -11.03 -7.33
C VAL A 171 1.11 -11.81 -7.95
N TRP A 172 2.31 -11.67 -7.39
CA TRP A 172 3.51 -12.27 -7.94
C TRP A 172 3.42 -13.80 -7.96
N ASP A 173 3.80 -14.40 -9.08
CA ASP A 173 3.90 -15.85 -9.25
C ASP A 173 5.32 -16.18 -9.75
N PRO A 174 6.02 -17.17 -9.15
CA PRO A 174 7.32 -17.63 -9.63
C PRO A 174 7.34 -17.97 -11.13
N LYS A 175 6.21 -18.40 -11.70
CA LYS A 175 6.05 -18.73 -13.13
C LYS A 175 6.19 -17.52 -14.05
N TRP A 176 6.13 -16.30 -13.53
CA TRP A 176 6.31 -15.07 -14.31
C TRP A 176 7.78 -14.76 -14.60
N ILE A 177 8.71 -15.46 -13.94
CA ILE A 177 10.11 -15.43 -14.29
C ILE A 177 10.27 -16.28 -15.55
N ALA A 178 10.57 -15.64 -16.68
CA ALA A 178 10.80 -16.29 -17.97
C ALA A 178 11.91 -17.37 -17.96
N ASP A 179 12.68 -17.45 -16.86
CA ASP A 179 13.77 -18.40 -16.65
C ASP A 179 13.39 -19.62 -15.77
N TYR A 180 12.11 -19.81 -15.40
CA TYR A 180 11.64 -21.03 -14.73
C TYR A 180 11.19 -22.10 -15.75
N GLN A 181 12.12 -22.57 -16.59
CA GLN A 181 11.98 -23.78 -17.42
C GLN A 181 13.23 -24.65 -17.35
#